data_AF-A0A848XUY3-F1
#
_entry.id   AF-A0A848XUY3-F1
#
_cell.length_a   1.000
_cell.length_b   1.000
_cell.length_c   1.000
_cell.angle_alpha   90.00
_cell.angle_beta   90.00
_cell.angle_gamma   90.00
#
_symmetry.space_group_name_H-M   'P 1'
#
loop_
_entity.id
_entity.type
_entity.pdbx_description
1 polymer ?
#
loop_
_entity_poly.entity_id
_entity_poly.type
_entity_poly.pdbx_seq_one_letter_code
_entity_poly.pdbx_strand_id
1 'polypeptide(L)'
;MSGEEVRVGRFWIDQAEVTNAEYQEFVDAVLSEDIEDWTAPLAPDGVSFDRERLLQEAVDQTGRFGPSTWELSRFPEGRTDHPVQGINWFEAVAYCSFRRARLPTYHHWKVADGGQISPWDGLLQHANLGRGDGPLPIGASQAYSVFGVADLAGNVREWVWNAAGSERYVLGGSWVSPPHIYVDFDAIDPWSRSEENGVRCARYDGEPDPPLLEPIELPIFDFTGYRPVDDATFASYLRLFEYDRGPLDPTRSAVDETDGWTREYVEIDAAYLDERLPVHLFLPKGVEPPYQTVVYLPGSSAFSLESSANIAEMSALSFLPESGRALIYPVVKGSYERQWGRPSRGMTERRQRYVWMVQDIMRAVDFVEESEELREDALSFLGLSFGAELVLPVAVEKRFDAAVLIGAALDPAWRGSVPEEVAPWNYITRVTTPTMVINGEYDFMHPFEESQVPFFDLIAVPDDQKEFVVLPTGHLPANNDVIAHTLRWLDERFGPVPRRR
;
A
#
# COMPACT_ATOMS: atom_id res chain seq x y z
N MET A 1 11.69 6.49 -12.33
CA MET A 1 12.74 7.39 -11.82
C MET A 1 14.00 7.26 -12.68
N SER A 2 14.51 8.37 -13.24
CA SER A 2 15.89 8.39 -13.73
C SER A 2 16.78 8.03 -12.54
N GLY A 3 17.58 6.97 -12.65
CA GLY A 3 18.43 6.45 -11.58
C GLY A 3 19.59 7.37 -11.17
N GLU A 4 19.39 8.68 -11.16
CA GLU A 4 20.34 9.65 -10.64
C GLU A 4 20.16 9.78 -9.12
N GLU A 5 21.26 9.56 -8.42
CA GLU A 5 21.34 9.67 -6.97
C GLU A 5 21.24 11.16 -6.58
N VAL A 6 20.15 11.55 -5.94
CA VAL A 6 19.95 12.94 -5.48
C VAL A 6 20.59 13.11 -4.09
N ARG A 7 21.54 14.05 -3.99
CA ARG A 7 22.24 14.31 -2.72
C ARG A 7 21.46 15.29 -1.87
N VAL A 8 21.11 14.87 -0.65
CA VAL A 8 20.50 15.74 0.36
C VAL A 8 21.58 16.38 1.23
N GLY A 9 21.53 17.71 1.37
CA GLY A 9 22.44 18.49 2.22
C GLY A 9 22.14 18.35 3.72
N ARG A 10 22.79 19.18 4.55
CA ARG A 10 22.42 19.30 5.97
C ARG A 10 21.15 20.15 6.09
N PHE A 11 20.27 19.75 7.00
CA PHE A 11 19.03 20.44 7.27
C PHE A 11 18.58 20.18 8.71
N TRP A 12 17.65 20.99 9.19
CA TRP A 12 16.87 20.72 10.39
C TRP A 12 15.43 20.43 9.97
N ILE A 13 14.77 19.55 10.70
CA ILE A 13 13.34 19.28 10.56
C ILE A 13 12.73 19.30 11.95
N ASP A 14 11.48 19.74 12.06
CA ASP A 14 10.77 19.72 13.33
C ASP A 14 10.67 18.29 13.88
N GLN A 15 10.81 18.16 15.20
CA GLN A 15 10.87 16.86 15.86
C GLN A 15 9.51 16.14 15.83
N ALA A 16 8.41 16.86 15.69
CA ALA A 16 7.06 16.34 15.55
C ALA A 16 6.25 17.25 14.60
N GLU A 17 5.00 16.88 14.33
CA GLU A 17 4.06 17.70 13.54
C GLU A 17 3.74 19.02 14.25
N VAL A 18 3.30 20.00 13.47
CA VAL A 18 2.85 21.30 13.98
C VAL A 18 1.62 21.10 14.84
N THR A 19 1.66 21.61 16.07
CA THR A 19 0.53 21.52 17.00
C THR A 19 -0.56 22.54 16.69
N ASN A 20 -1.79 22.27 17.16
CA ASN A 20 -2.87 23.24 17.12
C ASN A 20 -2.51 24.56 17.82
N ALA A 21 -1.78 24.49 18.94
CA ALA A 21 -1.32 25.67 19.66
C ALA A 21 -0.38 26.54 18.82
N GLU A 22 0.59 25.95 18.15
CA GLU A 22 1.52 26.70 17.29
C GLU A 22 0.81 27.25 16.05
N TYR A 23 -0.10 26.48 15.44
CA TYR A 23 -0.88 26.95 14.31
C TYR A 23 -1.85 28.09 14.71
N GLN A 24 -2.33 28.10 15.96
CA GLN A 24 -3.16 29.19 16.47
C GLN A 24 -2.41 30.53 16.48
N GLU A 25 -1.10 30.53 16.77
CA GLU A 25 -0.26 31.73 16.69
C GLU A 25 -0.27 32.32 15.27
N PHE A 26 -0.21 31.45 14.25
CA PHE A 26 -0.28 31.87 12.85
C PHE A 26 -1.66 32.44 12.50
N VAL A 27 -2.75 31.77 12.89
CA VAL A 27 -4.12 32.27 12.66
C VAL A 27 -4.32 33.63 13.33
N ASP A 28 -3.87 33.79 14.58
CA ASP A 28 -3.98 35.06 15.31
C ASP A 28 -3.17 36.17 14.65
N ALA A 29 -1.95 35.88 14.15
CA ALA A 29 -1.12 36.84 13.43
C ALA A 29 -1.72 37.27 12.08
N VAL A 30 -2.34 36.34 11.36
CA VAL A 30 -3.05 36.66 10.10
C VAL A 30 -4.26 37.56 10.37
N LEU A 31 -5.04 37.25 11.41
CA LEU A 31 -6.25 38.00 11.76
C LEU A 31 -5.95 39.39 12.36
N SER A 32 -4.79 39.57 13.00
CA SER A 32 -4.35 40.87 13.51
C SER A 32 -3.69 41.76 12.46
N GLU A 33 -3.51 41.25 11.23
CA GLU A 33 -2.70 41.87 10.17
C GLU A 33 -1.22 42.11 10.58
N ASP A 34 -0.74 41.46 11.64
CA ASP A 34 0.62 41.59 12.18
C ASP A 34 1.59 40.61 11.50
N ILE A 35 1.58 40.60 10.16
CA ILE A 35 2.40 39.68 9.37
C ILE A 35 2.78 40.28 8.01
N GLU A 36 4.03 40.72 7.89
CA GLU A 36 4.54 41.35 6.66
C GLU A 36 5.00 40.35 5.59
N ASP A 37 5.47 39.16 5.99
CA ASP A 37 6.16 38.24 5.07
C ASP A 37 5.87 36.76 5.40
N TRP A 38 4.88 36.21 4.72
CA TRP A 38 4.50 34.79 4.78
C TRP A 38 4.15 34.21 3.41
N THR A 39 4.54 34.93 2.35
CA THR A 39 4.32 34.50 0.97
C THR A 39 5.33 33.43 0.57
N ALA A 40 4.86 32.42 -0.16
CA ALA A 40 5.75 31.39 -0.69
C ALA A 40 6.64 31.92 -1.83
N PRO A 41 7.85 31.37 -2.00
CA PRO A 41 8.55 31.46 -3.27
C PRO A 41 7.74 30.78 -4.38
N LEU A 42 7.89 31.25 -5.63
CA LEU A 42 7.26 30.61 -6.79
C LEU A 42 7.76 29.17 -6.92
N ALA A 43 6.83 28.20 -6.96
CA ALA A 43 7.20 26.80 -7.13
C ALA A 43 7.71 26.53 -8.57
N PRO A 44 8.67 25.60 -8.77
CA PRO A 44 9.25 25.31 -10.09
C PRO A 44 8.22 24.91 -11.17
N ASP A 45 7.11 24.32 -10.75
CA ASP A 45 5.97 23.94 -11.60
C ASP A 45 5.07 25.12 -12.00
N GLY A 46 5.42 26.34 -11.61
CA GLY A 46 4.72 27.57 -11.97
C GLY A 46 3.50 27.87 -11.11
N VAL A 47 3.19 27.05 -10.09
CA VAL A 47 2.11 27.35 -9.14
C VAL A 47 2.53 28.52 -8.25
N SER A 48 1.75 29.61 -8.31
CA SER A 48 1.96 30.81 -7.52
C SER A 48 1.07 30.82 -6.28
N PHE A 49 1.64 31.26 -5.16
CA PHE A 49 0.89 31.52 -3.94
C PHE A 49 -0.01 32.76 -4.10
N ASP A 50 -1.32 32.58 -3.91
CA ASP A 50 -2.31 33.66 -3.92
C ASP A 50 -2.85 33.88 -2.51
N ARG A 51 -2.37 34.97 -1.87
CA ARG A 51 -2.76 35.35 -0.51
C ARG A 51 -4.25 35.67 -0.42
N GLU A 52 -4.81 36.35 -1.41
CA GLU A 52 -6.21 36.77 -1.36
C GLU A 52 -7.13 35.56 -1.46
N ARG A 53 -6.83 34.66 -2.40
CA ARG A 53 -7.53 33.39 -2.53
C ARG A 53 -7.42 32.55 -1.26
N LEU A 54 -6.23 32.45 -0.67
CA LEU A 54 -6.04 31.69 0.55
C LEU A 54 -6.90 32.23 1.71
N LEU A 55 -6.95 33.55 1.89
CA LEU A 55 -7.79 34.17 2.94
C LEU A 55 -9.29 33.92 2.71
N GLN A 56 -9.72 33.71 1.46
CA GLN A 56 -11.12 33.45 1.12
C GLN A 56 -11.49 31.96 1.24
N GLU A 57 -10.59 31.05 0.89
CA GLU A 57 -10.86 29.61 0.82
C GLU A 57 -10.43 28.83 2.08
N ALA A 58 -9.43 29.32 2.83
CA ALA A 58 -8.96 28.70 4.06
C ALA A 58 -9.84 29.05 5.27
N VAL A 59 -11.13 28.68 5.19
CA VAL A 59 -12.13 28.96 6.23
C VAL A 59 -12.49 27.72 7.06
N ASP A 60 -12.69 27.92 8.35
CA ASP A 60 -13.15 26.93 9.30
C ASP A 60 -14.64 26.60 9.12
N GLN A 61 -15.20 25.75 9.98
CA GLN A 61 -16.60 25.33 9.89
C GLN A 61 -17.62 26.47 10.04
N THR A 62 -17.17 27.61 10.55
CA THR A 62 -17.97 28.83 10.75
C THR A 62 -17.78 29.87 9.65
N GLY A 63 -16.97 29.55 8.62
CA GLY A 63 -16.66 30.46 7.52
C GLY A 63 -15.63 31.54 7.87
N ARG A 64 -14.84 31.37 8.93
CA ARG A 64 -13.78 32.30 9.34
C ARG A 64 -12.41 31.73 9.02
N PHE A 65 -11.40 32.56 8.84
CA PHE A 65 -10.04 32.06 8.56
C PHE A 65 -9.56 31.08 9.65
N GLY A 66 -9.11 29.90 9.24
CA GLY A 66 -8.65 28.83 10.12
C GLY A 66 -8.82 27.45 9.47
N PRO A 67 -8.18 26.40 10.03
CA PRO A 67 -8.28 25.02 9.54
C PRO A 67 -9.72 24.51 9.42
N SER A 68 -9.98 23.59 8.49
CA SER A 68 -11.34 23.05 8.23
C SER A 68 -11.94 22.30 9.42
N THR A 69 -11.11 21.84 10.36
CA THR A 69 -11.50 21.12 11.57
C THR A 69 -11.81 22.03 12.77
N TRP A 70 -11.65 23.35 12.62
CA TRP A 70 -11.79 24.33 13.69
C TRP A 70 -13.16 25.03 13.66
N GLU A 71 -13.45 25.78 14.72
CA GLU A 71 -14.62 26.66 14.82
C GLU A 71 -14.21 28.02 15.38
N LEU A 72 -14.80 29.10 14.86
CA LEU A 72 -14.57 30.47 15.34
C LEU A 72 -13.08 30.89 15.38
N SER A 73 -12.29 30.44 14.41
CA SER A 73 -10.84 30.63 14.30
C SER A 73 -10.07 30.09 15.52
N ARG A 74 -10.61 29.05 16.16
CA ARG A 74 -10.06 28.40 17.36
C ARG A 74 -10.04 26.88 17.24
N PHE A 75 -8.95 26.28 17.71
CA PHE A 75 -8.85 24.82 17.77
C PHE A 75 -9.78 24.22 18.84
N PRO A 76 -10.20 22.94 18.69
CA PRO A 76 -11.07 22.27 19.67
C PRO A 76 -10.47 22.20 21.08
N GLU A 77 -11.29 22.38 22.12
CA GLU A 77 -10.84 22.32 23.52
C GLU A 77 -10.16 20.97 23.84
N GLY A 78 -9.03 21.02 24.56
CA GLY A 78 -8.26 19.83 24.91
C GLY A 78 -7.37 19.28 23.80
N ARG A 79 -7.32 19.92 22.62
CA ARG A 79 -6.46 19.50 21.49
C ARG A 79 -5.18 20.33 21.32
N THR A 80 -4.75 21.05 22.36
CA THR A 80 -3.57 21.95 22.36
C THR A 80 -2.32 21.27 21.77
N ASP A 81 -1.97 20.09 22.29
CA ASP A 81 -0.75 19.34 21.92
C ASP A 81 -1.00 18.30 20.81
N HIS A 82 -2.13 18.38 20.12
CA HIS A 82 -2.42 17.51 18.97
C HIS A 82 -1.95 18.18 17.68
N PRO A 83 -1.61 17.39 16.64
CA PRO A 83 -1.29 17.95 15.33
C PRO A 83 -2.45 18.78 14.79
N VAL A 84 -2.12 19.86 14.09
CA VAL A 84 -3.09 20.59 13.27
C VAL A 84 -3.59 19.68 12.15
N GLN A 85 -4.89 19.75 11.87
CA GLN A 85 -5.59 18.95 10.88
C GLN A 85 -6.41 19.84 9.96
N GLY A 86 -6.67 19.40 8.72
CA GLY A 86 -7.62 20.10 7.86
C GLY A 86 -7.03 21.33 7.17
N ILE A 87 -5.73 21.29 6.86
CA ILE A 87 -5.04 22.37 6.15
C ILE A 87 -4.66 21.92 4.74
N ASN A 88 -4.71 22.84 3.79
CA ASN A 88 -4.23 22.60 2.43
C ASN A 88 -2.72 22.88 2.28
N TRP A 89 -2.16 22.59 1.10
CA TRP A 89 -0.73 22.77 0.84
C TRP A 89 -0.29 24.24 0.97
N PHE A 90 -1.13 25.18 0.52
CA PHE A 90 -0.83 26.61 0.61
C PHE A 90 -0.84 27.13 2.04
N GLU A 91 -1.78 26.67 2.88
CA GLU A 91 -1.83 26.91 4.32
C GLU A 91 -0.56 26.38 5.00
N ALA A 92 -0.11 25.19 4.62
CA ALA A 92 1.11 24.57 5.15
C ALA A 92 2.39 25.36 4.77
N VAL A 93 2.50 25.79 3.50
CA VAL A 93 3.61 26.66 3.05
C VAL A 93 3.61 28.01 3.77
N ALA A 94 2.44 28.62 3.90
CA ALA A 94 2.23 29.87 4.60
C ALA A 94 2.69 29.80 6.06
N TYR A 95 2.24 28.76 6.78
CA TYR A 95 2.62 28.53 8.16
C TYR A 95 4.13 28.34 8.32
N CYS A 96 4.75 27.50 7.50
CA CYS A 96 6.20 27.30 7.61
C CYS A 96 6.97 28.58 7.30
N SER A 97 6.51 29.39 6.33
CA SER A 97 7.10 30.70 6.02
C SER A 97 6.97 31.66 7.20
N PHE A 98 5.82 31.71 7.87
CA PHE A 98 5.61 32.48 9.11
C PHE A 98 6.62 32.10 10.20
N ARG A 99 6.98 30.81 10.32
CA ARG A 99 8.00 30.32 11.26
C ARG A 99 9.45 30.50 10.77
N ARG A 100 9.67 31.24 9.67
CA ARG A 100 10.96 31.38 8.97
C ARG A 100 11.59 30.02 8.65
N ALA A 101 10.73 29.08 8.32
CA ALA A 101 11.04 27.73 7.90
C ALA A 101 10.42 27.51 6.50
N ARG A 102 10.44 26.28 6.01
CA ARG A 102 9.84 25.88 4.74
C ARG A 102 9.19 24.52 4.88
N LEU A 103 8.36 24.15 3.92
CA LEU A 103 7.96 22.74 3.79
C LEU A 103 9.20 21.88 3.54
N PRO A 104 9.30 20.69 4.17
CA PRO A 104 10.26 19.69 3.75
C PRO A 104 9.99 19.30 2.30
N THR A 105 11.03 19.03 1.53
CA THR A 105 10.89 18.28 0.26
C THR A 105 10.67 16.80 0.59
N TYR A 106 10.10 16.03 -0.34
CA TYR A 106 10.04 14.56 -0.30
C TYR A 106 11.39 13.96 0.13
N HIS A 107 12.49 14.42 -0.47
CA HIS A 107 13.84 13.92 -0.18
C HIS A 107 14.29 14.14 1.27
N HIS A 108 14.15 15.37 1.80
CA HIS A 108 14.43 15.69 3.20
C HIS A 108 13.56 14.87 4.16
N TRP A 109 12.27 14.70 3.85
CA TRP A 109 11.36 13.89 4.65
C TRP A 109 11.81 12.42 4.70
N LYS A 110 12.14 11.82 3.55
CA LYS A 110 12.66 10.43 3.50
C LYS A 110 14.00 10.26 4.22
N VAL A 111 14.83 11.30 4.29
CA VAL A 111 16.03 11.26 5.15
C VAL A 111 15.66 11.31 6.62
N ALA A 112 14.72 12.17 7.04
CA ALA A 112 14.24 12.26 8.42
C ALA A 112 13.59 10.95 8.91
N ASP A 113 12.94 10.24 8.01
CA ASP A 113 12.34 8.90 8.15
C ASP A 113 13.39 7.80 8.42
N GLY A 114 14.66 8.06 8.12
CA GLY A 114 15.75 7.08 8.25
C GLY A 114 16.08 6.35 6.94
N GLY A 115 15.39 6.66 5.85
CA GLY A 115 15.63 6.04 4.54
C GLY A 115 15.61 4.51 4.61
N GLN A 116 16.69 3.85 4.15
CA GLN A 116 16.82 2.39 4.19
C GLN A 116 17.32 1.82 5.53
N ILE A 117 17.58 2.67 6.53
CA ILE A 117 18.19 2.28 7.81
C ILE A 117 17.12 2.09 8.91
N SER A 118 15.91 2.61 8.72
CA SER A 118 14.83 2.48 9.71
C SER A 118 14.30 1.05 9.76
N PRO A 119 14.35 0.34 10.89
CA PRO A 119 13.67 -0.94 11.05
C PRO A 119 12.17 -0.66 11.15
N TRP A 120 11.50 -0.68 9.99
CA TRP A 120 10.07 -0.44 9.78
C TRP A 120 9.18 -1.13 10.83
N ASP A 121 9.53 -2.34 11.23
CA ASP A 121 8.79 -3.17 12.19
C ASP A 121 8.61 -2.50 13.55
N GLY A 122 9.62 -1.78 14.06
CA GLY A 122 9.53 -1.11 15.35
C GLY A 122 8.67 0.16 15.29
N LEU A 123 8.81 0.93 14.21
CA LEU A 123 8.12 2.20 14.05
C LEU A 123 6.62 1.99 13.80
N LEU A 124 6.26 1.10 12.87
CA LEU A 124 4.87 0.83 12.49
C LEU A 124 4.04 0.19 13.61
N GLN A 125 4.65 -0.62 14.49
CA GLN A 125 3.96 -1.20 15.65
C GLN A 125 3.45 -0.14 16.63
N HIS A 126 4.20 0.96 16.76
CA HIS A 126 3.91 2.05 17.68
C HIS A 126 3.10 3.17 17.02
N ALA A 127 3.11 3.26 15.70
CA ALA A 127 2.44 4.29 14.90
C ALA A 127 0.93 4.42 15.20
N ASN A 128 0.44 5.65 15.08
CA ASN A 128 -1.00 5.94 15.08
C ASN A 128 -1.53 5.91 13.64
N LEU A 129 -1.52 4.74 13.02
CA LEU A 129 -1.87 4.53 11.62
C LEU A 129 -3.01 3.50 11.55
N GLY A 130 -4.13 3.86 10.91
CA GLY A 130 -5.28 2.96 10.73
C GLY A 130 -6.02 2.56 12.01
N ARG A 131 -5.90 3.36 13.09
CA ARG A 131 -6.55 3.08 14.38
C ARG A 131 -8.00 3.56 14.45
N GLY A 132 -8.35 4.63 13.74
CA GLY A 132 -9.72 5.15 13.67
C GLY A 132 -10.20 5.97 14.89
N ASP A 133 -9.36 6.18 15.91
CA ASP A 133 -9.74 6.86 17.17
C ASP A 133 -9.39 8.38 17.19
N GLY A 134 -8.92 8.92 16.07
CA GLY A 134 -8.42 10.30 15.95
C GLY A 134 -6.90 10.42 16.10
N PRO A 135 -6.35 11.64 15.93
CA PRO A 135 -4.93 11.88 16.17
C PRO A 135 -4.62 11.79 17.66
N LEU A 136 -3.40 11.37 18.00
CA LEU A 136 -2.85 11.41 19.35
C LEU A 136 -2.14 12.75 19.60
N PRO A 137 -1.87 13.12 20.87
CA PRO A 137 -0.89 14.16 21.16
C PRO A 137 0.46 13.83 20.53
N ILE A 138 1.19 14.84 20.06
CA ILE A 138 2.50 14.65 19.45
C ILE A 138 3.46 13.91 20.40
N GLY A 139 4.21 12.96 19.87
CA GLY A 139 5.14 12.07 20.57
C GLY A 139 4.49 10.93 21.38
N ALA A 140 3.16 10.87 21.49
CA ALA A 140 2.49 9.89 22.33
C ALA A 140 2.49 8.46 21.74
N SER A 141 2.57 8.33 20.41
CA SER A 141 2.64 7.03 19.73
C SER A 141 3.91 6.25 20.11
N GLN A 142 4.98 6.98 20.50
CA GLN A 142 6.34 6.46 20.65
C GLN A 142 6.96 5.90 19.35
N ALA A 143 6.35 6.20 18.19
CA ALA A 143 6.94 5.92 16.89
C ALA A 143 7.99 6.99 16.56
N TYR A 144 9.27 6.64 16.71
CA TYR A 144 10.40 7.52 16.43
C TYR A 144 11.26 6.96 15.31
N SER A 145 11.70 7.82 14.39
CA SER A 145 12.75 7.47 13.43
C SER A 145 14.10 7.28 14.13
N VAL A 146 15.08 6.72 13.40
CA VAL A 146 16.48 6.59 13.86
C VAL A 146 17.14 7.93 14.20
N PHE A 147 16.55 9.05 13.76
CA PHE A 147 16.99 10.41 14.07
C PHE A 147 16.21 11.07 15.22
N GLY A 148 15.29 10.33 15.86
CA GLY A 148 14.48 10.83 16.97
C GLY A 148 13.32 11.74 16.56
N VAL A 149 12.94 11.68 15.28
CA VAL A 149 11.78 12.40 14.74
C VAL A 149 10.53 11.57 15.02
N ALA A 150 9.55 12.15 15.71
CA ALA A 150 8.32 11.51 16.12
C ALA A 150 7.26 11.54 15.01
N ASP A 151 6.38 10.55 15.06
CA ASP A 151 5.08 10.54 14.36
C ASP A 151 5.20 10.75 12.84
N LEU A 152 6.28 10.27 12.22
CA LEU A 152 6.39 10.22 10.76
C LEU A 152 5.47 9.17 10.14
N ALA A 153 4.98 8.20 10.91
CA ALA A 153 3.97 7.23 10.50
C ALA A 153 2.68 7.44 11.28
N GLY A 154 1.62 7.84 10.57
CA GLY A 154 0.30 8.06 11.14
C GLY A 154 0.12 9.45 11.75
N ASN A 155 -0.85 9.58 12.67
CA ASN A 155 -1.43 10.86 13.10
C ASN A 155 -2.01 11.63 11.92
N VAL A 156 -1.22 12.45 11.24
CA VAL A 156 -1.64 13.23 10.07
C VAL A 156 -0.66 12.97 8.93
N ARG A 157 -1.17 12.86 7.71
CA ARG A 157 -0.30 12.86 6.54
C ARG A 157 0.20 14.27 6.29
N GLU A 158 1.42 14.39 5.82
CA GLU A 158 2.15 15.65 5.85
C GLU A 158 2.42 16.18 4.46
N TRP A 159 2.00 17.42 4.23
CA TRP A 159 2.36 18.13 3.02
C TRP A 159 3.88 18.28 2.88
N VAL A 160 4.40 17.93 1.71
CA VAL A 160 5.77 18.24 1.30
C VAL A 160 5.80 19.15 0.08
N TRP A 161 6.96 19.73 -0.22
CA TRP A 161 7.13 20.72 -1.28
C TRP A 161 6.82 20.17 -2.68
N ASN A 162 7.25 18.94 -2.97
CA ASN A 162 7.31 18.43 -4.34
C ASN A 162 5.91 18.19 -4.94
N ALA A 163 5.79 18.49 -6.24
CA ALA A 163 4.61 18.22 -7.04
C ALA A 163 4.63 16.81 -7.64
N ALA A 164 3.46 16.28 -7.95
CA ALA A 164 3.24 15.19 -8.90
C ALA A 164 2.17 15.65 -9.89
N GLY A 165 2.55 16.01 -11.11
CA GLY A 165 1.64 16.70 -12.04
C GLY A 165 1.04 17.97 -11.41
N SER A 166 -0.29 18.04 -11.35
CA SER A 166 -1.01 19.15 -10.70
C SER A 166 -1.22 18.98 -9.19
N GLU A 167 -0.85 17.83 -8.64
CA GLU A 167 -1.04 17.47 -7.24
C GLU A 167 0.21 17.78 -6.39
N ARG A 168 0.11 17.55 -5.08
CA ARG A 168 1.21 17.70 -4.13
C ARG A 168 1.36 16.46 -3.27
N TYR A 169 2.60 16.04 -3.06
CA TYR A 169 2.89 14.88 -2.24
C TYR A 169 2.46 15.11 -0.78
N VAL A 170 1.87 14.06 -0.21
CA VAL A 170 1.56 13.89 1.21
C VAL A 170 2.20 12.61 1.70
N LEU A 171 2.88 12.64 2.84
CA LEU A 171 3.66 11.50 3.34
C LEU A 171 3.21 11.07 4.73
N GLY A 172 3.52 9.84 5.11
CA GLY A 172 3.35 9.36 6.49
C GLY A 172 2.04 8.65 6.81
N GLY A 173 0.96 8.97 6.08
CA GLY A 173 -0.38 8.48 6.40
C GLY A 173 -0.99 9.12 7.64
N SER A 174 -2.27 8.82 7.91
CA SER A 174 -3.02 9.39 9.03
C SER A 174 -3.56 8.33 9.99
N TRP A 175 -4.15 8.76 11.09
CA TRP A 175 -4.82 7.89 12.06
C TRP A 175 -5.96 7.03 11.49
N VAL A 176 -6.51 7.38 10.32
CA VAL A 176 -7.48 6.53 9.58
C VAL A 176 -6.84 5.77 8.43
N SER A 177 -5.67 6.19 7.94
CA SER A 177 -5.11 5.58 6.74
C SER A 177 -4.63 4.15 6.99
N PRO A 178 -4.80 3.24 6.03
CA PRO A 178 -4.31 1.87 6.15
C PRO A 178 -2.76 1.82 6.24
N PRO A 179 -2.16 0.82 6.93
CA PRO A 179 -0.73 0.80 7.22
C PRO A 179 0.24 0.91 6.04
N HIS A 180 -0.15 0.46 4.85
CA HIS A 180 0.70 0.51 3.65
C HIS A 180 0.95 1.95 3.17
N ILE A 181 0.05 2.90 3.44
CA ILE A 181 0.19 4.27 2.91
C ILE A 181 1.46 4.96 3.40
N TYR A 182 2.02 4.51 4.54
CA TYR A 182 3.27 5.06 5.07
C TYR A 182 4.46 4.83 4.14
N VAL A 183 4.48 3.71 3.42
CA VAL A 183 5.58 3.35 2.51
C VAL A 183 5.31 3.79 1.07
N ASP A 184 4.04 3.92 0.71
CA ASP A 184 3.60 4.20 -0.63
C ASP A 184 3.73 5.69 -0.98
N PHE A 185 3.73 5.98 -2.28
CA PHE A 185 3.63 7.36 -2.75
C PHE A 185 2.17 7.79 -2.71
N ASP A 186 1.90 8.96 -2.13
CA ASP A 186 0.58 9.59 -2.15
C ASP A 186 0.72 11.06 -2.52
N ALA A 187 -0.11 11.53 -3.45
CA ALA A 187 -0.24 12.93 -3.79
C ALA A 187 -1.71 13.23 -4.03
N ILE A 188 -2.12 14.44 -3.66
CA ILE A 188 -3.51 14.86 -3.71
C ILE A 188 -3.62 16.31 -4.18
N ASP A 189 -4.83 16.73 -4.52
CA ASP A 189 -5.15 18.11 -4.86
C ASP A 189 -4.60 19.10 -3.80
N PRO A 190 -3.81 20.12 -4.18
CA PRO A 190 -3.15 21.03 -3.23
C PRO A 190 -4.10 21.92 -2.43
N TRP A 191 -5.39 22.00 -2.80
CA TRP A 191 -6.46 22.66 -2.06
C TRP A 191 -7.26 21.71 -1.16
N SER A 192 -6.94 20.41 -1.14
CA SER A 192 -7.57 19.45 -0.23
C SER A 192 -7.37 19.85 1.23
N ARG A 193 -8.47 19.92 1.99
CA ARG A 193 -8.49 20.25 3.42
C ARG A 193 -9.07 19.11 4.25
N SER A 194 -8.76 17.87 3.85
CA SER A 194 -9.11 16.67 4.62
C SER A 194 -8.58 16.78 6.04
N GLU A 195 -9.31 16.25 7.01
CA GLU A 195 -8.87 16.19 8.41
C GLU A 195 -7.60 15.35 8.60
N GLU A 196 -7.24 14.54 7.62
CA GLU A 196 -6.00 13.78 7.58
C GLU A 196 -4.77 14.66 7.32
N ASN A 197 -4.94 15.85 6.74
CA ASN A 197 -3.86 16.68 6.24
C ASN A 197 -3.28 17.58 7.33
N GLY A 198 -1.98 17.45 7.58
CA GLY A 198 -1.19 18.27 8.49
C GLY A 198 0.14 18.68 7.89
N VAL A 199 1.08 19.13 8.74
CA VAL A 199 2.39 19.63 8.30
C VAL A 199 3.43 19.52 9.41
N ARG A 200 4.69 19.36 9.00
CA ARG A 200 5.88 19.75 9.78
C ARG A 200 6.78 20.64 8.95
N CYS A 201 7.61 21.47 9.58
CA CYS A 201 8.50 22.37 8.87
C CYS A 201 9.96 21.89 8.89
N ALA A 202 10.74 22.41 7.95
CA ALA A 202 12.18 22.22 7.85
C ALA A 202 12.92 23.55 7.71
N ARG A 203 14.17 23.58 8.17
CA ARG A 203 15.10 24.72 7.99
C ARG A 203 16.34 24.26 7.25
N TYR A 204 16.82 25.14 6.38
CA TYR A 204 17.95 24.91 5.49
C TYR A 204 19.00 26.00 5.69
N ASP A 205 20.28 25.65 5.52
CA ASP A 205 21.40 26.61 5.56
C ASP A 205 21.38 27.61 4.38
N GLY A 206 20.55 27.35 3.37
CA GLY A 206 20.36 28.16 2.16
C GLY A 206 19.21 27.61 1.31
N GLU A 207 19.12 28.03 0.06
CA GLU A 207 18.16 27.44 -0.89
C GLU A 207 18.52 25.96 -1.11
N PRO A 208 17.55 25.02 -0.99
CA PRO A 208 17.79 23.64 -1.36
C PRO A 208 18.29 23.51 -2.81
N ASP A 209 19.12 22.50 -3.08
CA ASP A 209 19.58 22.23 -4.44
C ASP A 209 18.38 22.04 -5.38
N PRO A 210 18.39 22.61 -6.60
CA PRO A 210 17.21 22.59 -7.48
C PRO A 210 16.58 21.20 -7.70
N PRO A 211 17.35 20.10 -7.90
CA PRO A 211 16.78 18.77 -8.03
C PRO A 211 15.91 18.30 -6.84
N LEU A 212 16.11 18.86 -5.64
CA LEU A 212 15.30 18.54 -4.46
C LEU A 212 13.92 19.21 -4.50
N LEU A 213 13.77 20.26 -5.32
CA LEU A 213 12.57 21.10 -5.41
C LEU A 213 11.70 20.75 -6.63
N GLU A 214 12.24 20.00 -7.59
CA GLU A 214 11.55 19.63 -8.83
C GLU A 214 10.35 18.71 -8.57
N PRO A 215 9.33 18.72 -9.46
CA PRO A 215 8.29 17.70 -9.49
C PRO A 215 8.88 16.29 -9.54
N ILE A 216 8.26 15.37 -8.79
CA ILE A 216 8.59 13.95 -8.83
C ILE A 216 7.45 13.28 -9.59
N GLU A 217 7.71 12.96 -10.85
CA GLU A 217 6.73 12.28 -11.69
C GLU A 217 6.85 10.76 -11.52
N LEU A 218 5.74 10.10 -11.23
CA LEU A 218 5.67 8.65 -11.39
C LEU A 218 5.81 8.33 -12.89
N PRO A 219 6.64 7.34 -13.26
CA PRO A 219 6.86 7.04 -14.65
C PRO A 219 5.60 6.43 -15.28
N ILE A 220 4.73 7.22 -15.90
CA ILE A 220 3.56 6.68 -16.61
C ILE A 220 4.04 5.97 -17.88
N PHE A 221 3.71 4.69 -18.03
CA PHE A 221 4.03 3.92 -19.24
C PHE A 221 2.77 3.69 -20.07
N ASP A 222 2.82 4.06 -21.35
CA ASP A 222 1.74 3.78 -22.28
C ASP A 222 1.77 2.30 -22.71
N PHE A 223 0.89 1.50 -22.09
CA PHE A 223 0.74 0.08 -22.41
C PHE A 223 -0.08 -0.17 -23.69
N THR A 224 -0.72 0.84 -24.29
CA THR A 224 -1.61 0.65 -25.46
C THR A 224 -0.88 0.13 -26.71
N GLY A 225 0.44 0.35 -26.79
CA GLY A 225 1.31 -0.18 -27.83
C GLY A 225 2.09 -1.45 -27.46
N TYR A 226 1.99 -1.90 -26.20
CA TYR A 226 2.76 -3.05 -25.72
C TYR A 226 2.25 -4.35 -26.36
N ARG A 227 3.18 -5.23 -26.77
CA ARG A 227 2.87 -6.55 -27.31
C ARG A 227 3.58 -7.61 -26.49
N PRO A 228 2.83 -8.52 -25.84
CA PRO A 228 3.40 -9.70 -25.21
C PRO A 228 4.23 -10.53 -26.21
N VAL A 229 5.13 -11.34 -25.68
CA VAL A 229 5.87 -12.32 -26.48
C VAL A 229 4.94 -13.32 -27.18
N ASP A 230 5.39 -13.88 -28.30
CA ASP A 230 4.65 -14.90 -29.04
C ASP A 230 4.47 -16.20 -28.24
N ASP A 231 3.56 -17.06 -28.70
CA ASP A 231 3.21 -18.31 -28.00
C ASP A 231 4.38 -19.28 -27.84
N ALA A 232 5.28 -19.35 -28.83
CA ALA A 232 6.44 -20.23 -28.76
C ALA A 232 7.45 -19.76 -27.71
N THR A 233 7.64 -18.44 -27.61
CA THR A 233 8.47 -17.80 -26.60
C THR A 233 7.84 -17.93 -25.22
N PHE A 234 6.55 -17.65 -25.07
CA PHE A 234 5.84 -17.80 -23.81
C PHE A 234 5.85 -19.25 -23.29
N ALA A 235 5.66 -20.23 -24.17
CA ALA A 235 5.80 -21.65 -23.81
C ALA A 235 7.21 -21.99 -23.30
N SER A 236 8.22 -21.20 -23.66
CA SER A 236 9.57 -21.34 -23.11
C SER A 236 9.73 -20.70 -21.73
N TYR A 237 8.99 -19.65 -21.45
CA TYR A 237 8.94 -19.04 -20.11
C TYR A 237 8.22 -19.94 -19.11
N LEU A 238 7.11 -20.59 -19.51
CA LEU A 238 6.37 -21.51 -18.64
C LEU A 238 7.24 -22.64 -18.06
N ARG A 239 8.24 -23.12 -18.83
CA ARG A 239 9.18 -24.16 -18.37
C ARG A 239 10.05 -23.73 -17.19
N LEU A 240 10.13 -22.44 -16.88
CA LEU A 240 10.86 -21.95 -15.70
C LEU A 240 10.17 -22.32 -14.39
N PHE A 241 8.84 -22.48 -14.41
CA PHE A 241 8.07 -22.77 -13.20
C PHE A 241 7.86 -24.26 -12.97
N GLU A 242 8.15 -25.10 -13.97
CA GLU A 242 8.14 -26.56 -13.82
C GLU A 242 9.08 -26.99 -12.68
N TYR A 243 8.60 -27.92 -11.85
CA TYR A 243 9.38 -28.57 -10.80
C TYR A 243 9.00 -30.05 -10.72
N ASP A 244 9.93 -30.86 -10.22
CA ASP A 244 9.67 -32.27 -9.96
C ASP A 244 8.77 -32.39 -8.72
N ARG A 245 7.52 -32.82 -8.90
CA ARG A 245 6.60 -33.05 -7.78
C ARG A 245 7.15 -34.16 -6.88
N GLY A 246 7.40 -33.82 -5.62
CA GLY A 246 7.77 -34.74 -4.55
C GLY A 246 6.75 -34.70 -3.42
N PRO A 247 6.89 -35.58 -2.40
CA PRO A 247 6.03 -35.56 -1.21
C PRO A 247 6.04 -34.17 -0.56
N LEU A 248 4.93 -33.79 0.07
CA LEU A 248 4.84 -32.53 0.84
C LEU A 248 5.38 -32.67 2.26
N ASP A 249 5.36 -33.88 2.81
CA ASP A 249 5.76 -34.21 4.18
C ASP A 249 5.29 -33.17 5.22
N PRO A 250 3.97 -32.90 5.34
CA PRO A 250 3.45 -31.80 6.14
C PRO A 250 3.68 -32.01 7.64
N THR A 251 4.15 -30.97 8.33
CA THR A 251 4.20 -30.91 9.79
C THR A 251 3.31 -29.78 10.28
N ARG A 252 2.43 -30.07 11.25
CA ARG A 252 1.41 -29.13 11.73
C ARG A 252 1.59 -28.78 13.20
N SER A 253 1.35 -27.53 13.56
CA SER A 253 1.16 -27.08 14.93
C SER A 253 0.00 -26.09 15.01
N ALA A 254 -0.82 -26.19 16.05
CA ALA A 254 -1.83 -25.17 16.33
C ALA A 254 -1.13 -23.91 16.86
N VAL A 255 -1.54 -22.74 16.36
CA VAL A 255 -0.97 -21.45 16.77
C VAL A 255 -1.94 -20.73 17.69
N ASP A 256 -3.12 -20.39 17.17
CA ASP A 256 -4.14 -19.62 17.86
C ASP A 256 -5.55 -19.98 17.35
N GLU A 257 -6.56 -19.56 18.10
CA GLU A 257 -7.96 -19.72 17.73
C GLU A 257 -8.76 -18.47 18.12
N THR A 258 -9.79 -18.19 17.32
CA THR A 258 -10.80 -17.17 17.60
C THR A 258 -12.18 -17.83 17.68
N ASP A 259 -13.24 -17.07 17.94
CA ASP A 259 -14.61 -17.59 17.85
C ASP A 259 -14.97 -18.00 16.41
N GLY A 260 -14.36 -17.37 15.40
CA GLY A 260 -14.68 -17.58 13.99
C GLY A 260 -13.82 -18.62 13.27
N TRP A 261 -12.58 -18.85 13.71
CA TRP A 261 -11.62 -19.69 12.99
C TRP A 261 -10.47 -20.20 13.87
N THR A 262 -9.74 -21.19 13.38
CA THR A 262 -8.49 -21.72 13.96
C THR A 262 -7.35 -21.49 12.99
N ARG A 263 -6.16 -21.10 13.47
CA ARG A 263 -4.94 -21.03 12.67
C ARG A 263 -4.01 -22.18 13.01
N GLU A 264 -3.64 -22.92 11.99
CA GLU A 264 -2.57 -23.90 12.02
C GLU A 264 -1.34 -23.34 11.30
N TYR A 265 -0.16 -23.61 11.85
CA TYR A 265 1.10 -23.44 11.16
C TYR A 265 1.49 -24.78 10.56
N VAL A 266 1.51 -24.85 9.24
CA VAL A 266 1.88 -26.04 8.48
C VAL A 266 3.18 -25.76 7.77
N GLU A 267 4.16 -26.65 7.88
CA GLU A 267 5.34 -26.61 7.03
C GLU A 267 5.26 -27.77 6.03
N ILE A 268 5.50 -27.48 4.76
CA ILE A 268 5.58 -28.47 3.67
C ILE A 268 6.93 -28.34 2.94
N ASP A 269 7.33 -29.36 2.19
CA ASP A 269 8.51 -29.27 1.33
C ASP A 269 8.28 -28.27 0.19
N ALA A 270 9.17 -27.29 0.06
CA ALA A 270 9.22 -26.38 -1.07
C ALA A 270 9.71 -27.11 -2.34
N ALA A 271 9.52 -26.51 -3.51
CA ALA A 271 9.92 -27.10 -4.79
C ALA A 271 11.44 -27.08 -5.05
N TYR A 272 12.24 -26.54 -4.13
CA TYR A 272 13.65 -26.24 -4.37
C TYR A 272 14.49 -26.26 -3.09
N LEU A 273 15.78 -26.53 -3.28
CA LEU A 273 16.86 -26.41 -2.27
C LEU A 273 16.61 -27.14 -0.93
N ASP A 274 15.75 -28.16 -0.92
CA ASP A 274 15.29 -28.85 0.30
C ASP A 274 14.78 -27.86 1.37
N GLU A 275 14.27 -26.69 0.94
CA GLU A 275 13.67 -25.71 1.84
C GLU A 275 12.29 -26.17 2.30
N ARG A 276 11.89 -25.72 3.50
CA ARG A 276 10.52 -25.85 3.99
C ARG A 276 9.76 -24.57 3.68
N LEU A 277 8.53 -24.73 3.21
CA LEU A 277 7.56 -23.67 2.97
C LEU A 277 6.57 -23.63 4.13
N PRO A 278 6.62 -22.60 4.99
CA PRO A 278 5.57 -22.32 5.95
C PRO A 278 4.27 -21.90 5.26
N VAL A 279 3.16 -22.40 5.78
CA VAL A 279 1.80 -22.11 5.35
C VAL A 279 0.96 -21.89 6.60
N HIS A 280 0.43 -20.68 6.76
CA HIS A 280 -0.60 -20.42 7.77
C HIS A 280 -1.94 -20.84 7.17
N LEU A 281 -2.53 -21.86 7.78
CA LEU A 281 -3.82 -22.43 7.39
C LEU A 281 -4.89 -21.94 8.35
N PHE A 282 -5.80 -21.09 7.86
CA PHE A 282 -6.92 -20.59 8.63
C PHE A 282 -8.17 -21.40 8.28
N LEU A 283 -8.67 -22.16 9.24
CA LEU A 283 -9.85 -23.02 9.08
C LEU A 283 -11.07 -22.39 9.74
N PRO A 284 -12.22 -22.32 9.03
CA PRO A 284 -13.43 -21.74 9.57
C PRO A 284 -14.04 -22.61 10.68
N LYS A 285 -14.68 -21.98 11.67
CA LYS A 285 -15.52 -22.66 12.66
C LYS A 285 -16.98 -22.66 12.22
N GLY A 286 -17.73 -23.70 12.58
CA GLY A 286 -19.17 -23.80 12.29
C GLY A 286 -19.54 -24.23 10.85
N VAL A 287 -18.55 -24.60 10.06
CA VAL A 287 -18.68 -25.23 8.74
C VAL A 287 -17.96 -26.57 8.80
N GLU A 288 -18.43 -27.57 8.07
CA GLU A 288 -17.76 -28.88 8.00
C GLU A 288 -16.85 -28.96 6.77
N PRO A 289 -15.70 -29.64 6.87
CA PRO A 289 -14.86 -29.92 5.71
C PRO A 289 -15.59 -30.85 4.71
N PRO A 290 -15.19 -30.85 3.43
CA PRO A 290 -14.07 -30.07 2.89
C PRO A 290 -14.45 -28.61 2.58
N TYR A 291 -13.53 -27.69 2.88
CA TYR A 291 -13.78 -26.24 2.78
C TYR A 291 -13.52 -25.70 1.37
N GLN A 292 -14.36 -24.79 0.89
CA GLN A 292 -13.98 -23.91 -0.23
C GLN A 292 -12.71 -23.16 0.17
N THR A 293 -11.72 -23.08 -0.72
CA THR A 293 -10.35 -22.71 -0.36
C THR A 293 -9.89 -21.49 -1.15
N VAL A 294 -9.22 -20.56 -0.46
CA VAL A 294 -8.59 -19.38 -1.05
C VAL A 294 -7.09 -19.43 -0.78
N VAL A 295 -6.26 -19.43 -1.82
CA VAL A 295 -4.81 -19.31 -1.73
C VAL A 295 -4.41 -17.86 -1.93
N TYR A 296 -3.67 -17.32 -0.97
CA TYR A 296 -3.34 -15.90 -0.91
C TYR A 296 -1.91 -15.60 -1.34
N LEU A 297 -1.71 -14.48 -2.04
CA LEU A 297 -0.41 -13.86 -2.25
C LEU A 297 -0.44 -12.41 -1.71
N PRO A 298 0.49 -12.05 -0.78
CA PRO A 298 0.43 -10.77 -0.09
C PRO A 298 0.86 -9.57 -0.92
N GLY A 299 0.52 -8.39 -0.39
CA GLY A 299 1.08 -7.10 -0.82
C GLY A 299 2.55 -6.92 -0.45
N SER A 300 3.09 -5.75 -0.79
CA SER A 300 4.51 -5.42 -0.65
C SER A 300 5.01 -5.41 0.81
N SER A 301 4.13 -5.18 1.79
CA SER A 301 4.42 -5.18 3.24
C SER A 301 5.12 -6.45 3.70
N ALA A 302 4.65 -7.61 3.24
CA ALA A 302 5.17 -8.92 3.62
C ALA A 302 6.67 -9.12 3.28
N PHE A 303 7.21 -8.34 2.34
CA PHE A 303 8.63 -8.39 1.95
C PHE A 303 9.55 -7.50 2.79
N SER A 304 8.96 -6.69 3.67
CA SER A 304 9.68 -5.81 4.60
C SER A 304 9.67 -6.34 6.03
N LEU A 305 8.58 -7.03 6.42
CA LEU A 305 8.42 -7.62 7.75
C LEU A 305 9.38 -8.81 7.94
N GLU A 306 9.90 -8.99 9.16
CA GLU A 306 10.85 -10.08 9.47
C GLU A 306 10.18 -11.40 9.89
N SER A 307 8.92 -11.37 10.34
CA SER A 307 8.25 -12.55 10.91
C SER A 307 6.77 -12.64 10.55
N SER A 308 6.34 -13.83 10.16
CA SER A 308 4.94 -14.18 9.87
C SER A 308 4.15 -14.57 11.12
N ALA A 309 4.73 -14.47 12.32
CA ALA A 309 4.03 -14.83 13.57
C ALA A 309 2.78 -13.97 13.79
N ASN A 310 2.86 -12.67 13.47
CA ASN A 310 1.75 -11.72 13.54
C ASN A 310 1.42 -11.23 12.13
N ILE A 311 0.33 -11.74 11.55
CA ILE A 311 -0.11 -11.37 10.19
C ILE A 311 -1.13 -10.22 10.30
N ALA A 312 -0.66 -8.98 10.22
CA ALA A 312 -1.49 -7.78 10.33
C ALA A 312 -2.59 -7.72 9.25
N GLU A 313 -2.31 -8.31 8.08
CA GLU A 313 -3.24 -8.44 6.95
C GLU A 313 -4.50 -9.24 7.30
N MET A 314 -4.49 -10.03 8.39
CA MET A 314 -5.70 -10.71 8.85
C MET A 314 -6.82 -9.74 9.25
N SER A 315 -6.52 -8.49 9.59
CA SER A 315 -7.54 -7.45 9.77
C SER A 315 -8.38 -7.18 8.50
N ALA A 316 -7.80 -7.41 7.32
CA ALA A 316 -8.48 -7.27 6.03
C ALA A 316 -8.94 -8.61 5.43
N LEU A 317 -8.42 -9.74 5.91
CA LEU A 317 -8.67 -11.07 5.33
C LEU A 317 -9.52 -11.99 6.21
N SER A 318 -9.74 -11.66 7.49
CA SER A 318 -10.47 -12.54 8.43
C SER A 318 -11.88 -12.87 7.98
N PHE A 319 -12.48 -12.02 7.14
CA PHE A 319 -13.80 -12.26 6.57
C PHE A 319 -13.87 -13.57 5.77
N LEU A 320 -12.76 -14.06 5.20
CA LEU A 320 -12.72 -15.32 4.45
C LEU A 320 -13.00 -16.52 5.37
N PRO A 321 -12.18 -16.79 6.41
CA PRO A 321 -12.49 -17.85 7.36
C PRO A 321 -13.73 -17.56 8.19
N GLU A 322 -14.04 -16.31 8.52
CA GLU A 322 -15.31 -15.99 9.18
C GLU A 322 -16.50 -16.36 8.29
N SER A 323 -16.45 -16.14 6.97
CA SER A 323 -17.50 -16.51 6.02
C SER A 323 -17.63 -18.02 5.78
N GLY A 324 -16.70 -18.83 6.32
CA GLY A 324 -16.74 -20.28 6.20
C GLY A 324 -15.81 -20.88 5.15
N ARG A 325 -14.81 -20.12 4.67
CA ARG A 325 -13.83 -20.57 3.66
C ARG A 325 -12.45 -20.76 4.27
N ALA A 326 -11.73 -21.80 3.88
CA ALA A 326 -10.35 -21.95 4.31
C ALA A 326 -9.46 -20.89 3.60
N LEU A 327 -8.56 -20.27 4.35
CA LEU A 327 -7.54 -19.37 3.80
C LEU A 327 -6.16 -20.02 3.96
N ILE A 328 -5.49 -20.22 2.83
CA ILE A 328 -4.13 -20.72 2.70
C ILE A 328 -3.21 -19.52 2.50
N TYR A 329 -2.37 -19.22 3.50
CA TYR A 329 -1.40 -18.14 3.45
C TYR A 329 0.03 -18.73 3.44
N PRO A 330 0.60 -19.01 2.25
CA PRO A 330 1.99 -19.43 2.15
C PRO A 330 2.93 -18.26 2.44
N VAL A 331 3.95 -18.48 3.27
CA VAL A 331 5.07 -17.56 3.46
C VAL A 331 5.99 -17.73 2.25
N VAL A 332 5.66 -17.03 1.16
CA VAL A 332 6.38 -17.16 -0.11
C VAL A 332 7.82 -16.66 -0.02
N LYS A 333 8.70 -17.17 -0.88
CA LYS A 333 10.12 -16.81 -0.87
C LYS A 333 10.34 -15.31 -0.98
N GLY A 334 11.15 -14.78 -0.07
CA GLY A 334 11.45 -13.36 0.02
C GLY A 334 10.57 -12.59 0.98
N SER A 335 9.48 -13.18 1.48
CA SER A 335 8.61 -12.59 2.51
C SER A 335 8.97 -13.08 3.92
N TYR A 336 8.67 -12.28 4.93
CA TYR A 336 8.79 -12.62 6.36
C TYR A 336 10.11 -13.31 6.70
N GLU A 337 10.13 -14.39 7.48
CA GLU A 337 11.33 -15.13 7.85
C GLU A 337 12.08 -15.77 6.67
N ARG A 338 11.53 -15.72 5.46
CA ARG A 338 12.13 -16.26 4.22
C ARG A 338 12.76 -15.17 3.34
N GLN A 339 13.18 -14.05 3.93
CA GLN A 339 13.87 -12.96 3.20
C GLN A 339 15.16 -13.43 2.51
N TRP A 340 15.59 -12.65 1.52
CA TRP A 340 16.86 -12.86 0.79
C TRP A 340 18.09 -12.34 1.54
N GLY A 341 17.90 -11.59 2.63
CA GLY A 341 18.95 -10.94 3.41
C GLY A 341 19.73 -9.85 2.66
N ARG A 342 19.42 -9.58 1.39
CA ARG A 342 20.03 -8.52 0.57
C ARG A 342 19.22 -8.17 -0.68
N PRO A 343 19.41 -6.96 -1.24
CA PRO A 343 18.95 -6.64 -2.59
C PRO A 343 19.52 -7.57 -3.66
N SER A 344 18.78 -7.72 -4.75
CA SER A 344 19.21 -8.56 -5.88
C SER A 344 20.42 -7.95 -6.59
N ARG A 345 21.41 -8.79 -6.93
CA ARG A 345 22.64 -8.37 -7.64
C ARG A 345 22.47 -8.24 -9.15
N GLY A 346 21.32 -8.61 -9.71
CA GLY A 346 21.06 -8.51 -11.14
C GLY A 346 19.87 -9.34 -11.61
N MET A 347 19.62 -9.29 -12.92
CA MET A 347 18.43 -9.87 -13.55
C MET A 347 18.27 -11.38 -13.30
N THR A 348 19.35 -12.16 -13.31
CA THR A 348 19.28 -13.60 -13.01
C THR A 348 18.76 -13.89 -11.61
N GLU A 349 19.23 -13.16 -10.61
CA GLU A 349 18.76 -13.34 -9.23
C GLU A 349 17.31 -12.88 -9.13
N ARG A 350 16.92 -11.75 -9.76
CA ARG A 350 15.52 -11.27 -9.80
C ARG A 350 14.58 -12.31 -10.40
N ARG A 351 14.92 -12.90 -11.55
CA ARG A 351 14.16 -14.01 -12.16
C ARG A 351 13.89 -15.11 -11.16
N GLN A 352 14.94 -15.58 -10.50
CA GLN A 352 14.83 -16.72 -9.59
C GLN A 352 13.90 -16.42 -8.41
N ARG A 353 13.84 -15.16 -7.95
CA ARG A 353 12.93 -14.76 -6.87
C ARG A 353 11.47 -15.00 -7.25
N TYR A 354 11.07 -14.55 -8.44
CA TYR A 354 9.69 -14.72 -8.92
C TYR A 354 9.38 -16.18 -9.28
N VAL A 355 10.32 -16.92 -9.85
CA VAL A 355 10.14 -18.35 -10.12
C VAL A 355 9.85 -19.13 -8.84
N TRP A 356 10.68 -18.96 -7.79
CA TRP A 356 10.47 -19.65 -6.52
C TRP A 356 9.19 -19.20 -5.79
N MET A 357 8.82 -17.93 -5.89
CA MET A 357 7.55 -17.44 -5.36
C MET A 357 6.35 -18.11 -6.03
N VAL A 358 6.34 -18.21 -7.37
CA VAL A 358 5.25 -18.89 -8.09
C VAL A 358 5.23 -20.38 -7.76
N GLN A 359 6.39 -21.02 -7.66
CA GLN A 359 6.49 -22.42 -7.23
C GLN A 359 5.98 -22.65 -5.80
N ASP A 360 6.18 -21.70 -4.88
CA ASP A 360 5.60 -21.78 -3.52
C ASP A 360 4.07 -21.75 -3.57
N ILE A 361 3.47 -20.90 -4.41
CA ILE A 361 2.01 -20.91 -4.64
C ILE A 361 1.56 -22.24 -5.22
N MET A 362 2.27 -22.79 -6.22
CA MET A 362 1.95 -24.09 -6.81
C MET A 362 2.07 -25.23 -5.79
N ARG A 363 3.04 -25.19 -4.86
CA ARG A 363 3.15 -26.14 -3.75
C ARG A 363 2.05 -25.98 -2.72
N ALA A 364 1.58 -24.76 -2.47
CA ALA A 364 0.40 -24.54 -1.64
C ALA A 364 -0.86 -25.16 -2.29
N VAL A 365 -0.97 -25.12 -3.63
CA VAL A 365 -2.04 -25.82 -4.37
C VAL A 365 -1.87 -27.34 -4.32
N ASP A 366 -0.65 -27.87 -4.43
CA ASP A 366 -0.40 -29.30 -4.21
C ASP A 366 -0.88 -29.75 -2.82
N PHE A 367 -0.69 -28.90 -1.79
CA PHE A 367 -1.20 -29.16 -0.44
C PHE A 367 -2.73 -29.17 -0.34
N VAL A 368 -3.42 -28.38 -1.17
CA VAL A 368 -4.88 -28.44 -1.29
C VAL A 368 -5.32 -29.78 -1.88
N GLU A 369 -4.70 -30.22 -2.98
CA GLU A 369 -5.03 -31.51 -3.65
C GLU A 369 -4.82 -32.73 -2.73
N GLU A 370 -3.78 -32.70 -1.87
CA GLU A 370 -3.49 -33.80 -0.94
C GLU A 370 -4.31 -33.77 0.36
N SER A 371 -5.10 -32.71 0.60
CA SER A 371 -5.86 -32.52 1.84
C SER A 371 -7.31 -32.97 1.72
N GLU A 372 -7.75 -33.88 2.59
CA GLU A 372 -9.17 -34.27 2.69
C GLU A 372 -10.06 -33.15 3.28
N GLU A 373 -9.46 -32.12 3.87
CA GLU A 373 -10.16 -31.01 4.54
C GLU A 373 -10.45 -29.83 3.60
N LEU A 374 -9.81 -29.80 2.42
CA LEU A 374 -9.83 -28.67 1.50
C LEU A 374 -10.40 -29.12 0.15
N ARG A 375 -11.16 -28.24 -0.50
CA ARG A 375 -11.74 -28.51 -1.82
C ARG A 375 -10.80 -28.06 -2.92
N GLU A 376 -10.36 -29.01 -3.74
CA GLU A 376 -9.66 -28.73 -5.01
C GLU A 376 -10.60 -28.25 -6.13
N ASP A 377 -11.91 -28.55 -6.03
CA ASP A 377 -12.95 -28.19 -7.01
C ASP A 377 -13.69 -26.88 -6.69
N ALA A 378 -13.18 -26.14 -5.71
CA ALA A 378 -13.65 -24.82 -5.29
C ALA A 378 -12.47 -24.00 -4.77
N LEU A 379 -11.47 -23.84 -5.64
CA LEU A 379 -10.18 -23.24 -5.32
C LEU A 379 -10.03 -21.87 -5.98
N SER A 380 -9.88 -20.81 -5.17
CA SER A 380 -9.64 -19.46 -5.67
C SER A 380 -8.23 -18.98 -5.34
N PHE A 381 -7.68 -18.16 -6.23
CA PHE A 381 -6.54 -17.29 -5.91
C PHE A 381 -7.03 -15.94 -5.38
N LEU A 382 -6.34 -15.36 -4.41
CA LEU A 382 -6.50 -13.96 -4.02
C LEU A 382 -5.13 -13.27 -3.98
N GLY A 383 -4.96 -12.23 -4.79
CA GLY A 383 -3.79 -11.37 -4.78
C GLY A 383 -4.14 -9.99 -4.25
N LEU A 384 -3.28 -9.42 -3.40
CA LEU A 384 -3.41 -8.05 -2.89
C LEU A 384 -2.22 -7.19 -3.36
N SER A 385 -2.46 -6.01 -3.92
CA SER A 385 -1.44 -5.04 -4.35
C SER A 385 -0.37 -5.74 -5.20
N PHE A 386 0.89 -5.79 -4.75
CA PHE A 386 1.96 -6.60 -5.35
C PHE A 386 1.51 -8.01 -5.78
N GLY A 387 0.78 -8.73 -4.93
CA GLY A 387 0.30 -10.08 -5.23
C GLY A 387 -0.74 -10.12 -6.35
N ALA A 388 -1.49 -9.03 -6.53
CA ALA A 388 -2.46 -8.84 -7.60
C ALA A 388 -1.77 -8.43 -8.91
N GLU A 389 -0.82 -7.49 -8.84
CA GLU A 389 0.00 -7.02 -9.96
C GLU A 389 0.87 -8.13 -10.56
N LEU A 390 1.38 -9.05 -9.73
CA LEU A 390 2.31 -10.06 -10.19
C LEU A 390 1.70 -10.93 -11.28
N VAL A 391 0.41 -11.31 -11.17
CA VAL A 391 -0.41 -12.11 -12.11
C VAL A 391 0.14 -13.49 -12.56
N LEU A 392 1.45 -13.73 -12.45
CA LEU A 392 2.13 -14.96 -12.82
C LEU A 392 1.47 -16.20 -12.18
N PRO A 393 1.13 -16.23 -10.86
CA PRO A 393 0.49 -17.40 -10.28
C PRO A 393 -0.81 -17.79 -10.99
N VAL A 394 -1.70 -16.83 -11.28
CA VAL A 394 -2.98 -17.09 -11.96
C VAL A 394 -2.78 -17.44 -13.44
N ALA A 395 -1.73 -16.93 -14.07
CA ALA A 395 -1.41 -17.26 -15.46
C ALA A 395 -0.75 -18.65 -15.60
N VAL A 396 0.04 -19.09 -14.61
CA VAL A 396 0.82 -20.34 -14.65
C VAL A 396 0.04 -21.50 -14.05
N GLU A 397 -0.59 -21.32 -12.90
CA GLU A 397 -1.33 -22.36 -12.18
C GLU A 397 -2.75 -22.46 -12.73
N LYS A 398 -3.08 -23.60 -13.35
CA LYS A 398 -4.35 -23.81 -14.05
C LYS A 398 -5.42 -24.49 -13.19
N ARG A 399 -5.09 -24.86 -11.96
CA ARG A 399 -6.02 -25.48 -10.99
C ARG A 399 -6.91 -24.47 -10.26
N PHE A 400 -6.67 -23.17 -10.40
CA PHE A 400 -7.58 -22.15 -9.86
C PHE A 400 -8.87 -22.07 -10.69
N ASP A 401 -10.02 -22.16 -10.01
CA ASP A 401 -11.36 -22.02 -10.59
C ASP A 401 -11.81 -20.55 -10.65
N ALA A 402 -11.25 -19.70 -9.80
CA ALA A 402 -11.52 -18.27 -9.75
C ALA A 402 -10.31 -17.47 -9.24
N ALA A 403 -10.25 -16.18 -9.55
CA ALA A 403 -9.28 -15.25 -9.01
C ALA A 403 -9.95 -13.95 -8.53
N VAL A 404 -9.42 -13.40 -7.44
CA VAL A 404 -9.76 -12.07 -6.92
C VAL A 404 -8.45 -11.28 -6.82
N LEU A 405 -8.39 -10.15 -7.51
CA LEU A 405 -7.21 -9.29 -7.57
C LEU A 405 -7.58 -7.92 -7.00
N ILE A 406 -6.95 -7.50 -5.91
CA ILE A 406 -7.28 -6.26 -5.21
C ILE A 406 -6.13 -5.27 -5.35
N GLY A 407 -6.39 -4.07 -5.87
CA GLY A 407 -5.35 -3.06 -6.14
C GLY A 407 -4.42 -3.47 -7.27
N ALA A 408 -4.96 -4.07 -8.34
CA ALA A 408 -4.20 -4.64 -9.45
C ALA A 408 -4.05 -3.64 -10.60
N ALA A 409 -2.83 -3.47 -11.10
CA ALA A 409 -2.57 -2.60 -12.24
C ALA A 409 -1.29 -3.01 -12.98
N LEU A 410 -1.08 -2.43 -14.17
CA LEU A 410 0.22 -2.51 -14.82
C LEU A 410 1.14 -1.47 -14.20
N ASP A 411 2.02 -1.89 -13.31
CA ASP A 411 2.98 -0.98 -12.70
C ASP A 411 4.21 -0.77 -13.61
N PRO A 412 4.46 0.46 -14.09
CA PRO A 412 5.60 0.79 -14.93
C PRO A 412 6.96 0.63 -14.22
N ALA A 413 7.01 0.60 -12.88
CA ALA A 413 8.23 0.35 -12.12
C ALA A 413 8.81 -1.06 -12.37
N TRP A 414 7.99 -2.01 -12.83
CA TRP A 414 8.45 -3.33 -13.26
C TRP A 414 9.32 -3.24 -14.54
N ARG A 415 9.09 -2.25 -15.40
CA ARG A 415 9.79 -2.16 -16.69
C ARG A 415 11.27 -1.83 -16.53
N GLY A 416 12.13 -2.71 -17.07
CA GLY A 416 13.58 -2.60 -16.93
C GLY A 416 14.09 -2.98 -15.54
N SER A 417 13.19 -3.37 -14.62
CA SER A 417 13.52 -3.85 -13.29
C SER A 417 13.24 -5.35 -13.14
N VAL A 418 12.43 -5.96 -14.00
CA VAL A 418 12.28 -7.42 -14.08
C VAL A 418 12.72 -8.00 -15.44
N PRO A 419 13.25 -9.23 -15.45
CA PRO A 419 13.51 -9.97 -16.70
C PRO A 419 12.22 -10.30 -17.45
N GLU A 420 12.23 -10.25 -18.79
CA GLU A 420 11.05 -10.48 -19.64
C GLU A 420 10.36 -11.82 -19.36
N GLU A 421 11.14 -12.86 -19.06
CA GLU A 421 10.63 -14.20 -18.76
C GLU A 421 9.80 -14.31 -17.48
N VAL A 422 9.82 -13.31 -16.60
CA VAL A 422 9.00 -13.26 -15.37
C VAL A 422 8.23 -11.95 -15.26
N ALA A 423 8.09 -11.23 -16.37
CA ALA A 423 7.47 -9.92 -16.35
C ALA A 423 5.93 -10.01 -16.48
N PRO A 424 5.16 -9.43 -15.54
CA PRO A 424 3.69 -9.55 -15.48
C PRO A 424 2.94 -9.32 -16.80
N TRP A 425 3.36 -8.35 -17.60
CA TRP A 425 2.74 -8.01 -18.89
C TRP A 425 2.81 -9.14 -19.94
N ASN A 426 3.75 -10.08 -19.82
CA ASN A 426 3.82 -11.27 -20.68
C ASN A 426 2.83 -12.36 -20.24
N TYR A 427 2.29 -12.27 -19.03
CA TYR A 427 1.43 -13.27 -18.39
C TYR A 427 -0.04 -12.85 -18.32
N ILE A 428 -0.32 -11.55 -18.20
CA ILE A 428 -1.70 -11.04 -18.05
C ILE A 428 -2.63 -11.46 -19.21
N THR A 429 -2.11 -11.43 -20.44
CA THR A 429 -2.82 -11.90 -21.65
C THR A 429 -2.96 -13.43 -21.74
N ARG A 430 -2.50 -14.16 -20.74
CA ARG A 430 -2.51 -15.62 -20.63
C ARG A 430 -3.32 -16.11 -19.43
N VAL A 431 -3.90 -15.18 -18.67
CA VAL A 431 -4.87 -15.46 -17.63
C VAL A 431 -6.17 -15.93 -18.28
N THR A 432 -6.57 -17.14 -17.95
CA THR A 432 -7.80 -17.79 -18.45
C THR A 432 -8.77 -18.12 -17.33
N THR A 433 -8.35 -17.95 -16.08
CA THR A 433 -9.18 -18.18 -14.88
C THR A 433 -10.18 -17.04 -14.74
N PRO A 434 -11.48 -17.31 -14.49
CA PRO A 434 -12.46 -16.27 -14.19
C PRO A 434 -11.92 -15.31 -13.12
N THR A 435 -11.87 -14.00 -13.40
CA THR A 435 -11.13 -13.04 -12.58
C THR A 435 -11.95 -11.80 -12.25
N MET A 436 -12.04 -11.45 -10.98
CA MET A 436 -12.53 -10.14 -10.54
C MET A 436 -11.36 -9.25 -10.11
N VAL A 437 -11.38 -8.00 -10.54
CA VAL A 437 -10.46 -6.94 -10.10
C VAL A 437 -11.23 -5.93 -9.25
N ILE A 438 -10.72 -5.58 -8.07
CA ILE A 438 -11.29 -4.54 -7.19
C ILE A 438 -10.23 -3.47 -6.93
N ASN A 439 -10.46 -2.24 -7.41
CA ASN A 439 -9.50 -1.14 -7.26
C ASN A 439 -10.15 0.16 -6.78
N GLY A 440 -9.32 1.07 -6.29
CA GLY A 440 -9.69 2.45 -6.03
C GLY A 440 -9.48 3.35 -7.25
N GLU A 441 -10.46 4.20 -7.55
CA GLU A 441 -10.41 5.22 -8.61
C GLU A 441 -9.32 6.27 -8.35
N TYR A 442 -9.06 6.58 -7.07
CA TYR A 442 -8.09 7.59 -6.63
C TYR A 442 -6.74 6.97 -6.22
N ASP A 443 -6.42 5.78 -6.73
CA ASP A 443 -5.12 5.15 -6.51
C ASP A 443 -4.03 5.93 -7.23
N PHE A 444 -3.25 6.69 -6.45
CA PHE A 444 -2.14 7.48 -6.97
C PHE A 444 -0.99 6.62 -7.52
N MET A 445 -0.73 5.46 -6.92
CA MET A 445 0.34 4.56 -7.41
C MET A 445 -0.03 3.93 -8.73
N HIS A 446 -1.31 3.63 -8.90
CA HIS A 446 -1.86 3.03 -10.10
C HIS A 446 -2.96 3.88 -10.69
N PRO A 447 -2.61 4.92 -11.48
CA PRO A 447 -3.59 5.77 -12.15
C PRO A 447 -4.64 4.95 -12.89
N PHE A 448 -5.90 5.32 -12.69
CA PHE A 448 -7.05 4.54 -13.13
C PHE A 448 -7.04 4.30 -14.65
N GLU A 449 -6.93 5.36 -15.45
CA GLU A 449 -7.01 5.27 -16.92
C GLU A 449 -5.75 4.66 -17.53
N GLU A 450 -4.57 4.96 -16.98
CA GLU A 450 -3.29 4.61 -17.60
C GLU A 450 -2.75 3.24 -17.17
N SER A 451 -3.10 2.77 -15.96
CA SER A 451 -2.52 1.54 -15.39
C SER A 451 -3.58 0.48 -15.10
N GLN A 452 -4.75 0.87 -14.57
CA GLN A 452 -5.77 -0.10 -14.15
C GLN A 452 -6.66 -0.58 -15.31
N VAL A 453 -7.17 0.35 -16.12
CA VAL A 453 -8.00 0.01 -17.29
C VAL A 453 -7.24 -0.91 -18.26
N PRO A 454 -5.98 -0.61 -18.67
CA PRO A 454 -5.23 -1.52 -19.53
C PRO A 454 -4.92 -2.86 -18.87
N PHE A 455 -4.72 -2.91 -17.55
CA PHE A 455 -4.57 -4.17 -16.83
C PHE A 455 -5.80 -5.05 -17.04
N PHE A 456 -6.99 -4.53 -16.73
CA PHE A 456 -8.25 -5.28 -16.85
C PHE A 456 -8.58 -5.68 -18.30
N ASP A 457 -8.32 -4.80 -19.26
CA ASP A 457 -8.56 -5.06 -20.68
C ASP A 457 -7.65 -6.17 -21.23
N LEU A 458 -6.41 -6.27 -20.74
CA LEU A 458 -5.47 -7.30 -21.17
C LEU A 458 -5.74 -8.69 -20.57
N ILE A 459 -6.56 -8.81 -19.53
CA ILE A 459 -6.95 -10.13 -18.99
C ILE A 459 -7.72 -10.90 -20.07
N ALA A 460 -7.17 -12.03 -20.50
CA ALA A 460 -7.66 -12.85 -21.62
C ALA A 460 -8.84 -13.77 -21.27
N VAL A 461 -9.69 -13.31 -20.37
CA VAL A 461 -10.91 -13.97 -19.91
C VAL A 461 -12.10 -13.36 -20.66
N PRO A 462 -13.10 -14.15 -21.09
CA PRO A 462 -14.33 -13.63 -21.66
C PRO A 462 -15.00 -12.58 -20.75
N ASP A 463 -15.64 -11.56 -21.34
CA ASP A 463 -16.24 -10.44 -20.57
C ASP A 463 -17.32 -10.89 -19.56
N ASP A 464 -17.98 -12.02 -19.79
CA ASP A 464 -18.96 -12.61 -18.85
C ASP A 464 -18.31 -13.41 -17.71
N GLN A 465 -16.99 -13.59 -17.75
CA GLN A 465 -16.18 -14.29 -16.75
C GLN A 465 -15.16 -13.38 -16.06
N LYS A 466 -15.14 -12.09 -16.37
CA LYS A 466 -14.35 -11.09 -15.65
C LYS A 466 -15.20 -9.92 -15.18
N GLU A 467 -14.80 -9.31 -14.06
CA GLU A 467 -15.50 -8.17 -13.48
C GLU A 467 -14.51 -7.13 -12.97
N PHE A 468 -14.78 -5.85 -13.24
CA PHE A 468 -13.99 -4.74 -12.73
C PHE A 468 -14.84 -3.89 -11.77
N VAL A 469 -14.52 -3.97 -10.48
CA VAL A 469 -15.14 -3.18 -9.42
C VAL A 469 -14.24 -1.99 -9.13
N VAL A 470 -14.76 -0.79 -9.35
CA VAL A 470 -14.05 0.48 -9.14
C VAL A 470 -14.76 1.25 -8.05
N LEU A 471 -14.01 1.63 -7.01
CA LEU A 471 -14.53 2.29 -5.81
C LEU A 471 -13.89 3.68 -5.65
N PRO A 472 -14.60 4.69 -5.13
CA PRO A 472 -14.07 6.05 -4.97
C PRO A 472 -13.13 6.15 -3.75
N THR A 473 -12.02 5.40 -3.79
CA THR A 473 -11.02 5.24 -2.73
C THR A 473 -9.60 5.27 -3.30
N GLY A 474 -8.59 5.30 -2.42
CA GLY A 474 -7.18 5.15 -2.82
C GLY A 474 -6.76 3.69 -3.09
N HIS A 475 -5.45 3.42 -2.99
CA HIS A 475 -4.81 2.16 -3.41
C HIS A 475 -5.50 0.87 -2.93
N LEU A 476 -5.83 0.77 -1.64
CA LEU A 476 -6.66 -0.32 -1.13
C LEU A 476 -8.06 0.20 -0.79
N PRO A 477 -9.11 -0.35 -1.43
CA PRO A 477 -10.47 0.09 -1.15
C PRO A 477 -10.98 -0.25 0.25
N ALA A 478 -12.11 0.38 0.63
CA ALA A 478 -12.72 0.21 1.94
C ALA A 478 -13.10 -1.26 2.20
N ASN A 479 -12.78 -1.74 3.41
CA ASN A 479 -12.85 -3.16 3.74
C ASN A 479 -14.26 -3.76 3.52
N ASN A 480 -15.33 -3.05 3.88
CA ASN A 480 -16.69 -3.59 3.73
C ASN A 480 -17.10 -3.83 2.28
N ASP A 481 -16.70 -2.96 1.35
CA ASP A 481 -17.01 -3.12 -0.07
C ASP A 481 -16.18 -4.27 -0.66
N VAL A 482 -14.89 -4.35 -0.32
CA VAL A 482 -14.03 -5.48 -0.68
C VAL A 482 -14.63 -6.81 -0.22
N ILE A 483 -15.08 -6.88 1.04
CA ILE A 483 -15.73 -8.07 1.61
C ILE A 483 -17.00 -8.43 0.81
N ALA A 484 -17.89 -7.47 0.59
CA ALA A 484 -19.16 -7.70 -0.09
C ALA A 484 -18.96 -8.22 -1.52
N HIS A 485 -18.08 -7.57 -2.30
CA HIS A 485 -17.79 -7.98 -3.68
C HIS A 485 -17.05 -9.32 -3.74
N THR A 486 -16.08 -9.55 -2.86
CA THR A 486 -15.34 -10.82 -2.80
C THR A 486 -16.24 -11.99 -2.46
N LEU A 487 -17.09 -11.86 -1.43
CA LEU A 487 -18.00 -12.94 -1.04
C LEU A 487 -19.05 -13.23 -2.12
N ARG A 488 -19.62 -12.20 -2.74
CA ARG A 488 -20.55 -12.38 -3.87
C ARG A 488 -19.88 -13.14 -5.03
N TRP A 489 -18.68 -12.72 -5.42
CA TRP A 489 -17.94 -13.36 -6.50
C TRP A 489 -17.67 -14.84 -6.21
N LEU A 490 -17.21 -15.16 -5.00
CA LEU A 490 -16.95 -16.55 -4.60
C LEU A 490 -18.25 -17.37 -4.47
N ASP A 491 -19.35 -16.78 -3.98
CA ASP A 491 -20.66 -17.43 -3.91
C ASP A 491 -21.23 -17.74 -5.31
N GLU A 492 -21.03 -16.85 -6.28
CA GLU A 492 -21.45 -17.07 -7.67
C GLU A 492 -20.67 -18.20 -8.35
N ARG A 493 -19.40 -18.42 -7.97
CA ARG A 493 -18.54 -19.46 -8.55
C ARG A 493 -18.66 -20.80 -7.85
N PHE A 494 -18.69 -20.82 -6.52
CA PHE A 494 -18.61 -22.04 -5.72
C PHE A 494 -19.91 -22.39 -4.98
N GLY A 495 -20.91 -21.51 -5.05
CA GLY A 495 -22.11 -21.55 -4.22
C GLY A 495 -21.87 -20.93 -2.83
N PRO A 496 -22.94 -20.52 -2.14
CA PRO A 496 -22.85 -20.00 -0.78
C PRO A 496 -22.40 -21.08 0.22
N VAL A 497 -21.66 -20.68 1.24
CA VAL A 497 -21.20 -21.61 2.28
C VAL A 497 -22.35 -21.96 3.25
N PRO A 498 -22.71 -23.24 3.41
CA PRO A 498 -23.76 -23.65 4.34
C PRO A 498 -23.25 -23.62 5.79
N ARG A 499 -23.64 -22.61 6.57
CA ARG A 499 -23.35 -22.55 8.01
C ARG A 499 -24.23 -23.52 8.81
N ARG A 500 -23.66 -24.20 9.80
CA ARG A 500 -24.46 -24.92 10.81
C ARG A 500 -25.26 -23.90 11.62
N ARG A 501 -26.57 -24.14 11.76
CA ARG A 501 -27.46 -23.37 12.63
C ARG A 501 -27.21 -23.66 14.10
#